data_AF-A0A496D3L4-F1
#
_entry.id   AF-A0A496D3L4-F1
#
_cell.length_a   1.000
_cell.length_b   1.000
_cell.length_c   1.000
_cell.angle_alpha   90.00
_cell.angle_beta   90.00
_cell.angle_gamma   90.00
#
_symmetry.space_group_name_H-M   'P 1'
#
loop_
_entity.id
_entity.type
_entity.pdbx_description
1 polymer ?
#
loop_
_entity_poly.entity_id
_entity_poly.type
_entity_poly.pdbx_seq_one_letter_code
_entity_poly.pdbx_strand_id
1 'polypeptide(L)'
;MKRISEIKKLLNMSYFDVEEAPYVIMFLKEIGFKQAERYVYTEPTISNKRANIWYYRATDFFSYCIEHSIGSMFSAETAMSMAIEDYKYQVNELKSNSNSQKQIDNDKGTLYGFLVASFLTEASMGDILKAAKPEDAEIIRQILKRVLEG
;
A
#
# COMPACT_ATOMS: atom_id res chain seq x y z
N MET A 1 4.78 -6.17 -2.35
CA MET A 1 4.41 -4.80 -1.92
C MET A 1 3.32 -4.86 -0.84
N LYS A 2 3.39 -3.96 0.14
CA LYS A 2 2.38 -3.83 1.21
C LYS A 2 1.07 -3.26 0.68
N ARG A 3 -0.04 -3.67 1.31
CA ARG A 3 -1.37 -3.08 1.05
C ARG A 3 -1.43 -1.66 1.59
N ILE A 4 -2.23 -0.79 0.97
CA ILE A 4 -2.49 0.57 1.46
C ILE A 4 -2.94 0.57 2.93
N SER A 5 -3.76 -0.39 3.36
CA SER A 5 -4.20 -0.50 4.75
C SER A 5 -3.07 -0.80 5.74
N GLU A 6 -2.03 -1.52 5.32
CA GLU A 6 -0.85 -1.82 6.13
C GLU A 6 0.10 -0.61 6.18
N ILE A 7 0.28 0.06 5.04
CA ILE A 7 1.02 1.33 4.96
C ILE A 7 0.38 2.38 5.87
N LYS A 8 -0.95 2.52 5.86
CA LYS A 8 -1.70 3.40 6.77
C LYS A 8 -1.48 3.06 8.25
N LYS A 9 -1.46 1.77 8.60
CA LYS A 9 -1.19 1.34 9.98
C LYS A 9 0.21 1.77 10.41
N LEU A 10 1.21 1.61 9.55
CA LEU A 10 2.57 2.07 9.84
C LEU A 10 2.61 3.60 10.01
N LEU A 11 2.04 4.36 9.07
CA LEU A 11 1.99 5.83 9.13
C LEU A 11 1.34 6.37 10.41
N ASN A 12 0.34 5.67 10.96
CA ASN A 12 -0.29 6.07 12.23
C ASN A 12 0.62 5.92 13.45
N MET A 13 1.70 5.15 13.33
CA MET A 13 2.69 4.87 14.37
C MET A 13 4.08 5.42 14.02
N SER A 14 4.20 6.22 12.95
CA SER A 14 5.47 6.70 12.44
C SER A 14 5.51 8.23 12.32
N TYR A 15 6.68 8.80 12.57
CA TYR A 15 7.02 10.15 12.15
C TYR A 15 8.34 10.16 11.40
N PHE A 16 8.56 11.21 10.62
CA PHE A 16 9.69 11.38 9.73
C PHE A 16 10.41 12.69 10.02
N ASP A 17 11.66 12.79 9.61
CA ASP A 17 12.37 14.06 9.63
C ASP A 17 11.69 15.08 8.71
N VAL A 18 11.83 16.37 9.05
CA VAL A 18 11.25 17.46 8.26
C VAL A 18 11.77 17.45 6.82
N GLU A 19 13.03 17.08 6.63
CA GLU A 19 13.67 16.98 5.31
C GLU A 19 13.19 15.75 4.51
N GLU A 20 12.83 14.67 5.20
CA GLU A 20 12.42 13.41 4.58
C GLU A 20 10.91 13.34 4.28
N ALA A 21 10.09 13.99 5.11
CA ALA A 21 8.64 13.98 5.01
C ALA A 21 8.09 14.36 3.62
N PRO A 22 8.63 15.36 2.89
CA PRO A 22 8.18 15.67 1.53
C PRO A 22 8.30 14.50 0.55
N TYR A 23 9.36 13.70 0.64
CA TYR A 23 9.57 12.53 -0.21
C TYR A 23 8.58 11.42 0.13
N VAL A 24 8.29 11.21 1.43
CA VAL A 24 7.26 10.25 1.88
C VAL A 24 5.88 10.67 1.37
N ILE A 25 5.53 11.95 1.48
CA ILE A 25 4.27 12.50 0.96
C ILE A 25 4.17 12.29 -0.55
N MET A 26 5.24 12.56 -1.30
CA MET A 26 5.24 12.41 -2.75
C MET A 26 5.08 10.94 -3.17
N PHE A 27 5.82 10.03 -2.53
CA PHE A 27 5.65 8.58 -2.71
C PHE A 27 4.19 8.16 -2.47
N LEU A 28 3.60 8.57 -1.34
CA LEU A 28 2.23 8.22 -0.99
C LEU A 28 1.20 8.68 -2.03
N LYS A 29 1.36 9.91 -2.56
CA LYS A 29 0.52 10.43 -3.64
C LYS A 29 0.64 9.56 -4.90
N GLU A 30 1.86 9.20 -5.28
CA GLU A 30 2.13 8.39 -6.47
C GLU A 30 1.54 6.98 -6.39
N ILE A 31 1.45 6.40 -5.18
CA ILE A 31 0.85 5.08 -4.97
C ILE A 31 -0.66 5.12 -4.68
N GLY A 32 -1.28 6.31 -4.68
CA GLY A 32 -2.74 6.46 -4.64
C GLY A 32 -3.36 6.92 -3.32
N PHE A 33 -2.57 7.39 -2.35
CA PHE A 33 -3.12 8.02 -1.14
C PHE A 33 -3.69 9.39 -1.47
N LYS A 34 -4.96 9.61 -1.10
CA LYS A 34 -5.57 10.94 -1.20
C LYS A 34 -5.23 11.71 0.07
N GLN A 35 -4.76 12.95 -0.09
CA GLN A 35 -4.38 13.83 1.04
C GLN A 35 -3.25 13.21 1.91
N ALA A 36 -2.20 12.72 1.25
CA ALA A 36 -1.04 12.08 1.88
C ALA A 36 -0.46 12.86 3.06
N GLU A 37 -0.50 14.19 3.00
CA GLU A 37 -0.04 15.11 4.04
C GLU A 37 -0.70 14.87 5.41
N ARG A 38 -1.93 14.34 5.44
CA ARG A 38 -2.64 14.06 6.70
C ARG A 38 -2.11 12.83 7.44
N TYR A 39 -1.35 11.99 6.74
CA TYR A 39 -0.84 10.74 7.28
C TYR A 39 0.65 10.84 7.68
N VAL A 40 1.35 11.88 7.24
CA VAL A 40 2.79 12.04 7.49
C VAL A 40 2.99 13.05 8.62
N TYR A 41 3.55 12.57 9.72
CA TYR A 41 3.88 13.41 10.88
C TYR A 41 5.38 13.70 10.90
N THR A 42 5.73 14.89 11.38
CA THR A 42 7.10 15.34 11.61
C THR A 42 7.28 15.67 13.09
N GLU A 43 8.51 15.68 13.60
CA GLU A 43 8.80 16.00 15.01
C GLU A 43 8.09 17.27 15.53
N PRO A 44 8.02 18.40 14.79
CA PRO A 44 7.29 19.60 15.23
C PRO A 44 5.76 19.44 15.31
N THR A 45 5.19 18.46 14.61
CA THR A 45 3.73 18.23 14.52
C THR A 45 3.23 17.12 15.46
N ILE A 46 4.14 16.36 16.07
CA ILE A 46 3.84 15.41 17.14
C ILE A 46 3.67 16.21 18.43
N SER A 47 2.53 16.86 18.61
CA SER A 47 2.16 17.33 19.96
C SER A 47 2.24 16.15 20.95
N ASN A 48 2.56 16.41 22.22
CA ASN A 48 2.70 15.45 23.35
C ASN A 48 1.53 14.46 23.58
N LYS A 49 0.57 14.33 22.67
CA LYS A 49 -0.65 13.51 22.75
C LYS A 49 -0.55 12.12 22.11
N ARG A 50 0.55 11.74 21.46
CA ARG A 50 0.68 10.41 20.82
C ARG A 50 1.89 9.64 21.36
N ALA A 51 1.70 8.96 22.48
CA ALA A 51 2.74 8.21 23.20
C ALA A 51 3.32 6.99 22.43
N ASN A 52 2.79 6.65 21.25
CA ASN A 52 3.14 5.42 20.51
C ASN A 52 3.54 5.69 19.04
N ILE A 53 4.19 6.82 18.76
CA ILE A 53 4.77 7.11 17.43
C ILE A 53 6.29 7.00 17.52
N TRP A 54 6.90 6.35 16.55
CA TRP A 54 8.33 6.12 16.45
C TRP A 54 8.90 6.82 15.23
N TYR A 55 10.15 7.26 15.34
CA TYR A 55 10.90 7.77 14.21
C TYR A 55 11.07 6.67 13.16
N TYR A 56 10.91 7.03 11.89
CA TYR A 56 11.11 6.13 10.77
C TYR A 56 11.85 6.87 9.65
N ARG A 57 12.95 6.30 9.15
CA ARG A 57 13.66 6.86 7.99
C ARG A 57 12.83 6.66 6.73
N ALA A 58 12.79 7.65 5.85
CA ALA A 58 12.06 7.53 4.59
C ALA A 58 12.53 6.34 3.75
N THR A 59 13.84 6.07 3.69
CA THR A 59 14.40 4.92 2.97
C THR A 59 13.84 3.59 3.47
N ASP A 60 13.82 3.40 4.79
CA ASP A 60 13.29 2.19 5.41
C ASP A 60 11.79 2.08 5.12
N PHE A 61 11.08 3.22 5.11
CA PHE A 61 9.64 3.26 4.87
C PHE A 61 9.32 2.82 3.45
N PHE A 62 10.08 3.30 2.48
CA PHE A 62 9.97 2.89 1.09
C PHE A 62 10.24 1.40 0.93
N SER A 63 11.33 0.89 1.52
CA SER A 63 11.65 -0.54 1.52
C SER A 63 10.54 -1.40 2.13
N TYR A 64 9.96 -0.94 3.25
CA TYR A 64 8.81 -1.61 3.85
C TYR A 64 7.62 -1.64 2.88
N CYS A 65 7.31 -0.52 2.23
CA CYS A 65 6.15 -0.41 1.33
C CYS A 65 6.27 -1.33 0.11
N ILE A 66 7.46 -1.42 -0.49
CA ILE A 66 7.68 -2.25 -1.68
C ILE A 66 8.03 -3.71 -1.35
N GLU A 67 8.38 -3.99 -0.09
CA GLU A 67 8.89 -5.27 0.42
C GLU A 67 10.23 -5.71 -0.21
N HIS A 68 11.01 -4.74 -0.69
CA HIS A 68 12.35 -4.90 -1.23
C HIS A 68 13.31 -3.92 -0.54
N SER A 69 14.53 -4.38 -0.26
CA SER A 69 15.55 -3.54 0.36
C SER A 69 16.05 -2.48 -0.63
N ILE A 70 16.05 -1.22 -0.20
CA ILE A 70 16.71 -0.11 -0.89
C ILE A 70 18.00 0.17 -0.12
N GLY A 71 19.12 0.22 -0.84
CA GLY A 71 20.42 0.43 -0.22
C GLY A 71 20.46 1.71 0.62
N SER A 72 20.97 1.61 1.85
CA SER A 72 21.04 2.74 2.80
C SER A 72 21.96 3.89 2.37
N MET A 73 22.69 3.71 1.25
CA MET A 73 23.57 4.72 0.65
C MET A 73 22.82 5.70 -0.27
N PHE A 74 21.58 5.37 -0.66
CA PHE A 74 20.78 6.24 -1.51
C PHE A 74 20.17 7.39 -0.70
N SER A 75 20.11 8.58 -1.29
CA SER A 75 19.36 9.70 -0.72
C SER A 75 17.87 9.36 -0.69
N ALA A 76 17.10 10.05 0.18
CA ALA A 76 15.65 9.88 0.25
C ALA A 76 14.97 10.11 -1.11
N GLU A 77 15.46 11.08 -1.90
CA GLU A 77 14.96 11.35 -3.26
C GLU A 77 15.18 10.16 -4.21
N THR A 78 16.41 9.63 -4.27
CA THR A 78 16.71 8.48 -5.13
C THR A 78 15.96 7.24 -4.69
N ALA A 79 15.93 6.97 -3.39
CA ALA A 79 15.19 5.85 -2.81
C ALA A 79 13.69 5.93 -3.12
N MET A 80 13.10 7.12 -3.00
CA MET A 80 11.70 7.36 -3.34
C MET A 80 11.42 7.07 -4.83
N SER A 81 12.24 7.56 -5.75
CA SER A 81 12.07 7.30 -7.19
C SER A 81 12.13 5.81 -7.51
N MET A 82 13.12 5.10 -6.96
CA MET A 82 13.23 3.64 -7.09
C MET A 82 11.99 2.92 -6.55
N ALA A 83 11.49 3.34 -5.39
CA ALA A 83 10.32 2.75 -4.76
C ALA A 83 9.03 2.99 -5.57
N ILE A 84 8.88 4.17 -6.19
CA ILE A 84 7.73 4.47 -7.06
C ILE A 84 7.76 3.57 -8.29
N GLU A 85 8.92 3.43 -8.93
CA GLU A 85 9.08 2.58 -10.11
C GLU A 85 8.79 1.11 -9.78
N ASP A 86 9.38 0.60 -8.69
CA ASP A 86 9.16 -0.78 -8.24
C ASP A 86 7.70 -1.02 -7.86
N TYR A 87 7.06 -0.09 -7.14
CA TYR A 87 5.63 -0.19 -6.82
C TYR A 87 4.78 -0.22 -8.10
N LYS A 88 5.01 0.70 -9.05
CA LYS A 88 4.28 0.73 -10.33
C LYS A 88 4.50 -0.55 -11.15
N TYR A 89 5.72 -1.08 -11.15
CA TYR A 89 6.03 -2.35 -11.78
C TYR A 89 5.24 -3.49 -11.14
N GLN A 90 5.29 -3.65 -9.81
CA GLN A 90 4.53 -4.68 -9.09
C GLN A 90 3.02 -4.56 -9.34
N VAL A 91 2.48 -3.33 -9.39
CA VAL A 91 1.07 -3.08 -9.73
C VAL A 91 0.74 -3.52 -11.16
N ASN A 92 1.60 -3.21 -12.12
CA ASN A 92 1.39 -3.59 -13.51
C ASN A 92 1.48 -5.11 -13.69
N GLU A 93 2.43 -5.78 -13.03
CA GLU A 93 2.53 -7.24 -12.99
C GLU A 93 1.24 -7.87 -12.42
N LEU A 94 0.71 -7.34 -11.31
CA LEU A 94 -0.55 -7.81 -10.72
C LEU A 94 -1.74 -7.62 -11.67
N LYS A 95 -1.81 -6.48 -12.39
CA LYS A 95 -2.87 -6.22 -13.38
C LYS A 95 -2.74 -7.12 -14.61
N SER A 96 -1.53 -7.32 -15.12
CA SER A 96 -1.25 -8.19 -16.27
C SER A 96 -1.60 -9.63 -15.92
N ASN A 97 -1.14 -10.15 -14.78
CA ASN A 97 -1.50 -11.47 -14.31
C ASN A 97 -3.02 -11.61 -14.09
N SER A 98 -3.69 -10.58 -13.57
CA SER A 98 -5.15 -10.56 -13.49
C SER A 98 -5.83 -10.68 -14.86
N ASN A 99 -5.33 -9.99 -15.88
CA ASN A 99 -5.92 -9.98 -17.22
C ASN A 99 -5.61 -11.26 -18.00
N SER A 100 -4.41 -11.83 -17.85
CA SER A 100 -4.02 -13.11 -18.42
C SER A 100 -4.83 -14.26 -17.82
N GLN A 101 -5.04 -14.28 -16.50
CA GLN A 101 -5.86 -15.31 -15.84
C GLN A 101 -7.38 -15.12 -16.04
N LYS A 102 -7.87 -13.89 -16.27
CA LYS A 102 -9.27 -13.63 -16.70
C LYS A 102 -9.63 -14.38 -17.98
N GLN A 103 -8.67 -14.62 -18.86
CA GLN A 103 -8.86 -15.38 -20.09
C GLN A 103 -8.88 -16.90 -19.87
N ILE A 104 -8.48 -17.38 -18.69
CA ILE A 104 -8.32 -18.81 -18.37
C ILE A 104 -9.39 -19.30 -17.38
N ASP A 105 -9.96 -18.46 -16.51
CA ASP A 105 -11.12 -18.81 -15.65
C ASP A 105 -11.92 -17.53 -15.27
N ASN A 106 -13.19 -17.45 -15.69
CA ASN A 106 -14.05 -16.26 -15.53
C ASN A 106 -14.28 -15.88 -14.04
N ASP A 107 -14.20 -16.83 -13.11
CA ASP A 107 -14.36 -16.59 -11.66
C ASP A 107 -13.06 -16.10 -11.00
N LYS A 108 -11.90 -16.66 -11.38
CA LYS A 108 -10.57 -16.22 -10.87
C LYS A 108 -10.23 -14.81 -11.29
N GLY A 109 -10.67 -14.42 -12.49
CA GLY A 109 -10.45 -13.09 -13.03
C GLY A 109 -11.08 -11.97 -12.19
N THR A 110 -12.27 -12.20 -11.65
CA THR A 110 -12.96 -11.28 -10.74
C THR A 110 -12.22 -11.15 -9.40
N LEU A 111 -11.69 -12.26 -8.87
CA LEU A 111 -10.90 -12.27 -7.64
C LEU A 111 -9.59 -11.50 -7.74
N TYR A 112 -8.85 -11.67 -8.83
CA TYR A 112 -7.63 -10.87 -9.04
C TYR A 112 -7.96 -9.38 -9.17
N GLY A 113 -9.10 -9.03 -9.78
CA GLY A 113 -9.58 -7.65 -9.81
C GLY A 113 -9.84 -7.07 -8.41
N PHE A 114 -10.45 -7.86 -7.51
CA PHE A 114 -10.68 -7.47 -6.12
C PHE A 114 -9.41 -7.43 -5.28
N LEU A 115 -8.49 -8.37 -5.48
CA LEU A 115 -7.18 -8.37 -4.86
C LEU A 115 -6.45 -7.08 -5.25
N VAL A 116 -6.35 -6.79 -6.54
CA VAL A 116 -5.77 -5.56 -7.08
C VAL A 116 -6.46 -4.32 -6.48
N ALA A 117 -7.79 -4.28 -6.40
CA ALA A 117 -8.51 -3.17 -5.78
C ALA A 117 -8.16 -3.01 -4.29
N SER A 118 -8.01 -4.11 -3.54
CA SER A 118 -7.63 -4.09 -2.12
C SER A 118 -6.19 -3.62 -1.87
N PHE A 119 -5.30 -3.85 -2.84
CA PHE A 119 -3.92 -3.38 -2.80
C PHE A 119 -3.82 -1.90 -3.20
N LEU A 120 -4.64 -1.46 -4.16
CA LEU A 120 -4.55 -0.14 -4.80
C LEU A 120 -5.46 0.94 -4.21
N THR A 121 -6.41 0.58 -3.35
CA THR A 121 -7.37 1.56 -2.82
C THR A 121 -7.31 1.66 -1.30
N GLU A 122 -7.72 2.81 -0.79
CA GLU A 122 -7.93 3.02 0.64
C GLU A 122 -9.18 2.29 1.17
N ALA A 123 -9.96 1.67 0.29
CA ALA A 123 -11.20 0.99 0.66
C ALA A 123 -10.90 -0.23 1.52
N SER A 124 -11.69 -0.42 2.58
CA SER A 124 -11.57 -1.63 3.38
C SER A 124 -12.05 -2.83 2.56
N MET A 125 -11.61 -4.03 2.94
CA MET A 125 -12.13 -5.27 2.34
C MET A 125 -13.66 -5.35 2.46
N GLY A 126 -14.22 -4.81 3.55
CA GLY A 126 -15.67 -4.73 3.74
C GLY A 126 -16.37 -3.81 2.75
N ASP A 127 -15.73 -2.71 2.34
CA ASP A 127 -16.28 -1.79 1.33
C ASP A 127 -16.21 -2.39 -0.07
N ILE A 128 -15.12 -3.11 -0.36
CA ILE A 128 -14.95 -3.85 -1.60
C ILE A 128 -16.00 -4.96 -1.73
N LEU A 129 -16.24 -5.71 -0.65
CA LEU A 129 -17.28 -6.75 -0.60
C LEU A 129 -18.70 -6.20 -0.68
N LYS A 130 -18.96 -4.99 -0.16
CA LYS A 130 -20.26 -4.31 -0.30
C LYS A 130 -20.54 -3.85 -1.73
N ALA A 131 -19.48 -3.52 -2.47
CA ALA A 131 -19.58 -3.13 -3.88
C ALA A 131 -19.66 -4.34 -4.82
N ALA A 132 -19.29 -5.53 -4.35
CA ALA A 132 -19.42 -6.78 -5.09
C ALA A 132 -20.89 -7.23 -5.14
N LYS A 133 -21.29 -7.92 -6.20
CA LYS A 133 -22.62 -8.55 -6.24
C LYS A 133 -22.70 -9.62 -5.14
N PRO A 134 -23.89 -9.90 -4.57
CA PRO A 134 -24.04 -10.84 -3.46
C PRO A 134 -23.47 -12.25 -3.76
N GLU A 135 -23.60 -12.68 -5.02
CA GLU A 135 -23.08 -13.94 -5.56
C GLU A 135 -21.53 -13.97 -5.61
N ASP A 136 -20.90 -12.85 -5.94
CA ASP A 136 -19.44 -12.71 -5.97
C ASP A 136 -18.85 -12.57 -4.56
N ALA A 137 -19.58 -11.95 -3.63
CA ALA A 137 -19.10 -11.66 -2.27
C ALA A 137 -18.73 -12.92 -1.47
N GLU A 138 -19.48 -14.01 -1.62
CA GLU A 138 -19.21 -15.27 -0.92
C GLU A 138 -18.01 -16.01 -1.54
N ILE A 139 -17.88 -15.97 -2.87
CA ILE A 139 -16.71 -16.50 -3.59
C ILE A 139 -15.44 -15.74 -3.17
N ILE A 140 -15.52 -14.41 -3.09
CA ILE A 140 -14.42 -13.55 -2.63
C ILE A 140 -14.05 -13.88 -1.18
N ARG A 141 -15.03 -14.05 -0.29
CA ARG A 141 -14.78 -14.42 1.12
C ARG A 141 -14.05 -15.75 1.25
N GLN A 142 -14.52 -16.80 0.57
CA GLN A 142 -13.91 -18.13 0.69
C GLN A 142 -12.48 -18.16 0.16
N ILE A 143 -12.18 -17.36 -0.86
CA ILE A 143 -10.86 -17.35 -1.50
C ILE A 143 -9.88 -16.45 -0.75
N LEU A 144 -10.35 -15.31 -0.22
CA LEU A 144 -9.56 -14.53 0.74
C LEU A 144 -9.21 -15.35 1.99
N LYS A 145 -10.15 -16.19 2.47
CA LYS A 145 -9.90 -17.09 3.59
C LYS A 145 -8.75 -18.06 3.28
N ARG A 146 -8.72 -18.65 2.07
CA ARG A 146 -7.63 -19.53 1.64
C ARG A 146 -6.28 -18.84 1.42
N VAL A 147 -6.27 -17.57 0.99
CA VAL A 147 -5.03 -16.82 0.75
C VAL A 147 -4.45 -16.22 2.03
N LEU A 148 -5.28 -15.94 3.03
CA LEU A 148 -4.86 -15.34 4.31
C LEU A 148 -4.60 -16.37 5.42
N GLU A 149 -5.18 -17.57 5.33
CA GLU A 149 -4.97 -18.68 6.29
C GLU A 149 -3.96 -19.73 5.78
N GLY A 150 -3.40 -19.54 4.57
CA GLY A 150 -2.38 -20.40 3.97
C GLY A 150 -0.95 -19.91 4.18
#